data_AF-A0A7H0KB19-F1
#
_entry.id   AF-A0A7H0KB19-F1
#
_cell.length_a   1.000
_cell.length_b   1.000
_cell.length_c   1.000
_cell.angle_alpha   90.00
_cell.angle_beta   90.00
_cell.angle_gamma   90.00
#
_symmetry.space_group_name_H-M   'P 1'
#
loop_
_entity.id
_entity.type
_entity.pdbx_description
1 polymer ?
#
loop_
_entity_poly.entity_id
_entity_poly.type
_entity_poly.pdbx_seq_one_letter_code
_entity_poly.pdbx_strand_id
1 'polypeptide(L)'
;MTQGSSTSLKHMWDTRPHRIPKDAGGRAVIAGVCVGFGQRYKVDPVAVRIAFVILGLAFGGGIFAYLLCWMFMPRVGLNITPAKAIVTPKEQLSPREIEERKPGWWLLIGLIVFLPALSQAADVRGALISFVAFFFVWYVTYASNPEPPADPNGNDLVWRG
;
A
#
# COMPACT_ATOMS: atom_id res chain seq x y z
N MET A 1 12.15 3.29 30.11
CA MET A 1 11.23 2.26 29.57
C MET A 1 10.98 2.57 28.09
N THR A 2 11.77 2.01 27.17
CA THR A 2 11.76 2.35 25.72
C THR A 2 11.43 1.15 24.83
N GLN A 3 10.72 0.14 25.35
CA GLN A 3 10.33 -1.08 24.62
C GLN A 3 9.05 -0.94 23.75
N GLY A 4 8.42 0.24 23.73
CA GLY A 4 7.12 0.45 23.06
C GLY A 4 7.19 0.78 21.56
N SER A 5 8.23 1.48 21.10
CA SER A 5 8.29 1.99 19.71
C SER A 5 8.59 0.89 18.68
N SER A 6 9.58 0.04 18.97
CA SER A 6 9.96 -1.07 18.07
C SER A 6 8.81 -2.06 17.88
N THR A 7 8.12 -2.39 18.97
CA THR A 7 6.92 -3.26 18.96
C THR A 7 5.80 -2.62 18.14
N SER A 8 5.54 -1.32 18.31
CA SER A 8 4.48 -0.59 17.60
C SER A 8 4.71 -0.49 16.10
N LEU A 9 5.93 -0.12 15.66
CA LEU A 9 6.26 -0.01 14.24
C LEU A 9 6.27 -1.38 13.54
N LYS A 10 6.81 -2.40 14.21
CA LYS A 10 6.79 -3.77 13.71
C LYS A 10 5.35 -4.26 13.59
N HIS A 11 4.51 -4.02 14.60
CA HIS A 11 3.11 -4.39 14.57
C HIS A 11 2.32 -3.63 13.48
N MET A 12 2.59 -2.34 13.28
CA MET A 12 2.02 -1.56 12.18
C MET A 12 2.37 -2.17 10.82
N TRP A 13 3.63 -2.59 10.64
CA TRP A 13 4.08 -3.22 9.40
C TRP A 13 3.52 -4.63 9.21
N ASP A 14 3.45 -5.44 10.28
CA ASP A 14 2.89 -6.78 10.25
C ASP A 14 1.37 -6.74 9.97
N THR A 15 0.68 -5.69 10.44
CA THR A 15 -0.75 -5.43 10.19
C THR A 15 -1.02 -4.44 9.07
N ARG A 16 -0.06 -4.27 8.14
CA ARG A 16 -0.18 -3.35 7.01
C ARG A 16 -1.43 -3.66 6.16
N PRO A 17 -1.98 -2.66 5.45
CA PRO A 17 -3.16 -2.86 4.62
C PRO A 17 -2.95 -3.92 3.53
N HIS A 18 -4.00 -4.71 3.28
CA HIS A 18 -4.07 -5.63 2.15
C HIS A 18 -4.81 -4.98 0.99
N ARG A 19 -4.30 -5.13 -0.23
CA ARG A 19 -4.93 -4.61 -1.44
C ARG A 19 -6.16 -5.43 -1.76
N ILE A 20 -7.30 -4.77 -1.93
CA ILE A 20 -8.57 -5.39 -2.34
C ILE A 20 -8.87 -4.93 -3.77
N PRO A 21 -8.53 -5.69 -4.82
CA PRO A 21 -8.78 -5.26 -6.19
C PRO A 21 -10.25 -5.50 -6.58
N LYS A 22 -10.65 -5.00 -7.76
CA LYS A 22 -12.05 -5.04 -8.22
C LYS A 22 -12.60 -6.46 -8.31
N ASP A 23 -11.79 -7.39 -8.77
CA ASP A 23 -12.13 -8.79 -8.93
C ASP A 23 -12.30 -9.55 -7.60
N ALA A 24 -11.84 -8.99 -6.48
CA ALA A 24 -12.10 -9.50 -5.13
C ALA A 24 -13.43 -8.97 -4.53
N GLY A 25 -14.23 -8.25 -5.32
CA GLY A 25 -15.55 -7.72 -4.92
C GLY A 25 -15.54 -6.34 -4.28
N GLY A 26 -14.44 -5.58 -4.38
CA GLY A 26 -14.35 -4.23 -3.80
C GLY A 26 -14.60 -3.10 -4.81
N ARG A 27 -14.98 -1.91 -4.31
CA ARG A 27 -15.05 -0.63 -5.08
C ARG A 27 -13.67 -0.06 -5.48
N ALA A 28 -12.72 -0.93 -5.76
CA ALA A 28 -11.37 -0.55 -6.15
C ALA A 28 -11.40 0.17 -7.49
N VAL A 29 -10.49 1.13 -7.70
CA VAL A 29 -10.37 1.81 -9.00
C VAL A 29 -9.04 1.43 -9.63
N ILE A 30 -7.95 1.65 -8.90
CA ILE A 30 -6.58 1.25 -9.28
C ILE A 30 -6.11 0.29 -8.20
N ALA A 31 -5.59 -0.89 -8.55
CA ALA A 31 -4.83 -1.83 -7.69
C ALA A 31 -5.40 -2.31 -6.33
N GLY A 32 -6.49 -1.72 -5.83
CA GLY A 32 -7.06 -2.01 -4.51
C GLY A 32 -6.37 -1.36 -3.32
N VAL A 33 -5.39 -0.46 -3.51
CA VAL A 33 -4.60 0.12 -2.41
C VAL A 33 -5.47 0.98 -1.49
N CYS A 34 -6.19 1.97 -2.03
CA CYS A 34 -7.03 2.86 -1.20
C CYS A 34 -8.16 2.11 -0.49
N VAL A 35 -8.72 1.08 -1.12
CA VAL A 35 -9.74 0.23 -0.50
C VAL A 35 -9.14 -0.59 0.63
N GLY A 36 -7.91 -1.08 0.47
CA GLY A 36 -7.15 -1.74 1.54
C GLY A 36 -6.92 -0.85 2.76
N PHE A 37 -6.49 0.40 2.55
CA PHE A 37 -6.37 1.39 3.63
C PHE A 37 -7.72 1.64 4.31
N GLY A 38 -8.79 1.79 3.51
CA GLY A 38 -10.13 2.02 4.04
C GLY A 38 -10.66 0.84 4.85
N GLN A 39 -10.36 -0.39 4.46
CA GLN A 39 -10.70 -1.59 5.22
C GLN A 39 -9.88 -1.69 6.51
N ARG A 40 -8.58 -1.39 6.46
CA ARG A 40 -7.68 -1.52 7.62
C ARG A 40 -7.95 -0.47 8.70
N TYR A 41 -8.22 0.76 8.29
CA TYR A 41 -8.36 1.91 9.20
C TYR A 41 -9.80 2.42 9.31
N LYS A 42 -10.78 1.75 8.70
CA LYS A 42 -12.20 2.15 8.66
C LYS A 42 -12.41 3.56 8.11
N VAL A 43 -11.59 3.97 7.13
CA VAL A 43 -11.64 5.27 6.46
C VAL A 43 -12.30 5.10 5.08
N ASP A 44 -12.98 6.13 4.57
CA ASP A 44 -13.50 6.11 3.20
C ASP A 44 -12.36 6.01 2.17
N PRO A 45 -12.36 5.01 1.27
CA PRO A 45 -11.39 4.90 0.18
C PRO A 45 -11.29 6.15 -0.71
N VAL A 46 -12.35 6.95 -0.81
CA VAL A 46 -12.35 8.21 -1.55
C VAL A 46 -11.44 9.24 -0.87
N ALA A 47 -11.53 9.38 0.46
CA ALA A 47 -10.66 10.28 1.22
C ALA A 47 -9.18 9.90 1.05
N VAL A 48 -8.88 8.60 1.08
CA VAL A 48 -7.51 8.09 0.83
C VAL A 48 -7.03 8.43 -0.59
N ARG A 49 -7.90 8.32 -1.61
CA ARG A 49 -7.56 8.75 -2.99
C ARG A 49 -7.24 10.22 -3.05
N ILE A 50 -8.08 11.07 -2.46
CA ILE A 50 -7.88 12.52 -2.43
C ILE A 50 -6.55 12.84 -1.74
N ALA A 51 -6.21 12.17 -0.65
CA ALA A 51 -4.92 12.34 0.02
C ALA A 51 -3.73 12.04 -0.91
N PHE A 52 -3.76 10.92 -1.65
CA PHE A 52 -2.73 10.60 -2.64
C PHE A 52 -2.65 11.62 -3.78
N VAL A 53 -3.79 12.12 -4.26
CA VAL A 53 -3.83 13.14 -5.32
C VAL A 53 -3.23 14.46 -4.83
N ILE A 54 -3.60 14.92 -3.63
CA ILE A 54 -3.03 16.13 -3.01
C ILE A 54 -1.52 15.95 -2.83
N LEU A 55 -1.07 14.80 -2.35
CA LEU A 55 0.36 14.50 -2.18
C LEU A 55 1.10 14.46 -3.53
N GLY A 56 0.42 14.02 -4.59
CA GLY A 56 0.94 14.02 -5.96
C GLY A 56 1.06 15.43 -6.53
N LEU A 57 0.04 16.28 -6.36
CA LEU A 57 0.01 17.62 -6.92
C LEU A 57 0.87 18.63 -6.15
N ALA A 58 0.91 18.53 -4.82
CA ALA A 58 1.64 19.48 -3.99
C ALA A 58 3.17 19.30 -4.09
N PHE A 59 3.64 18.07 -4.34
CA PHE A 59 5.05 17.73 -4.16
C PHE A 59 5.57 16.61 -5.07
N GLY A 60 4.75 16.09 -6.00
CA GLY A 60 5.14 15.01 -6.94
C GLY A 60 5.22 13.60 -6.32
N GLY A 61 5.10 13.47 -5.00
CA GLY A 61 5.36 12.22 -4.27
C GLY A 61 4.19 11.24 -4.19
N GLY A 62 2.95 11.69 -4.41
CA GLY A 62 1.74 10.86 -4.25
C GLY A 62 1.70 9.62 -5.14
N ILE A 63 2.10 9.76 -6.41
CA ILE A 63 2.16 8.62 -7.35
C ILE A 63 3.25 7.63 -6.92
N PHE A 64 4.41 8.14 -6.51
CA PHE A 64 5.51 7.30 -6.02
C PHE A 64 5.11 6.51 -4.77
N ALA A 65 4.51 7.18 -3.77
CA ALA A 65 4.00 6.53 -2.57
C ALA A 65 2.93 5.47 -2.91
N TYR A 66 2.09 5.74 -3.90
CA TYR A 66 1.08 4.79 -4.37
C TYR A 66 1.71 3.54 -4.99
N LEU A 67 2.72 3.69 -5.86
CA LEU A 67 3.44 2.57 -6.48
C LEU A 67 4.17 1.73 -5.42
N LEU A 68 4.78 2.37 -4.42
CA LEU A 68 5.41 1.68 -3.29
C LEU A 68 4.37 0.89 -2.48
N CYS A 69 3.23 1.49 -2.15
CA CYS A 69 2.15 0.79 -1.46
C CYS A 69 1.67 -0.41 -2.28
N TRP A 70 1.53 -0.27 -3.59
CA TRP A 70 1.19 -1.39 -4.46
C TRP A 70 2.24 -2.52 -4.38
N MET A 71 3.51 -2.16 -4.46
CA MET A 71 4.63 -3.10 -4.48
C MET A 71 4.81 -3.89 -3.17
N PHE A 72 4.55 -3.23 -2.03
CA PHE A 72 4.77 -3.81 -0.70
C PHE A 72 3.51 -4.32 -0.01
N MET A 73 2.30 -3.99 -0.47
CA MET A 73 1.07 -4.52 0.13
C MET A 73 0.67 -5.84 -0.53
N PRO A 74 0.40 -6.90 0.25
CA PRO A 74 -0.13 -8.15 -0.29
C PRO A 74 -1.55 -7.92 -0.80
N ARG A 75 -1.99 -8.76 -1.72
CA ARG A 75 -3.38 -8.78 -2.17
C ARG A 75 -4.21 -9.64 -1.23
N VAL A 76 -5.48 -9.28 -1.01
CA VAL A 76 -6.42 -10.14 -0.29
C VAL A 76 -6.50 -11.52 -0.97
N GLY A 77 -6.41 -12.57 -0.16
CA GLY A 77 -6.31 -13.96 -0.58
C GLY A 77 -4.89 -14.45 -0.86
N LEU A 78 -3.86 -13.58 -0.74
CA LEU A 78 -2.46 -13.93 -0.95
C LEU A 78 -1.59 -13.48 0.23
N ASN A 79 -0.63 -14.33 0.61
CA ASN A 79 0.32 -14.03 1.69
C ASN A 79 1.63 -13.41 1.18
N ILE A 80 1.72 -13.17 -0.13
CA ILE A 80 2.91 -12.62 -0.79
C ILE A 80 2.65 -11.24 -1.36
N THR A 81 3.68 -10.40 -1.33
CA THR A 81 3.67 -9.08 -1.98
C THR A 81 4.19 -9.20 -3.40
N PRO A 82 3.80 -8.30 -4.32
CA PRO A 82 4.38 -8.24 -5.66
C PRO A 82 5.92 -8.18 -5.63
N ALA A 83 6.50 -7.45 -4.67
CA ALA A 83 7.94 -7.42 -4.46
C ALA A 83 8.53 -8.81 -4.18
N LYS A 84 7.96 -9.54 -3.23
CA LYS A 84 8.45 -10.86 -2.84
C LYS A 84 8.23 -11.88 -3.97
N ALA A 85 7.14 -11.76 -4.73
CA ALA A 85 6.86 -12.62 -5.88
C ALA A 85 7.91 -12.53 -7.01
N ILE A 86 8.63 -11.41 -7.15
CA ILE A 86 9.69 -11.28 -8.16
C ILE A 86 10.96 -12.05 -7.76
N VAL A 87 11.30 -12.00 -6.47
CA VAL A 87 12.55 -12.56 -5.92
C VAL A 87 12.42 -14.03 -5.55
N THR A 88 11.22 -14.49 -5.19
CA THR A 88 10.98 -15.89 -4.81
C THR A 88 11.00 -16.82 -6.03
N PRO A 89 11.67 -18.00 -5.94
CA PRO A 89 11.63 -19.02 -6.99
C PRO A 89 10.21 -19.51 -7.30
N LYS A 90 9.94 -19.89 -8.55
CA LYS A 90 8.58 -20.27 -9.00
C LYS A 90 8.07 -21.54 -8.33
N GLU A 91 8.99 -22.40 -7.93
CA GLU A 91 8.76 -23.71 -7.34
C GLU A 91 8.14 -23.61 -5.94
N GLN A 92 8.33 -22.47 -5.26
CA GLN A 92 7.78 -22.20 -3.93
C GLN A 92 6.45 -21.42 -3.98
N LEU A 93 5.99 -21.05 -5.17
CA LEU A 93 4.82 -20.18 -5.37
C LEU A 93 3.63 -21.01 -5.83
N SER A 94 2.47 -20.78 -5.22
CA SER A 94 1.21 -21.29 -5.73
C SER A 94 0.85 -20.63 -7.07
N PRO A 95 -0.02 -21.25 -7.90
CA PRO A 95 -0.40 -20.71 -9.21
C PRO A 95 -0.92 -19.26 -9.15
N ARG A 96 -1.67 -18.91 -8.10
CA ARG A 96 -2.19 -17.54 -7.89
C ARG A 96 -1.10 -16.55 -7.48
N GLU A 97 -0.07 -17.00 -6.77
CA GLU A 97 1.06 -16.15 -6.37
C GLU A 97 2.00 -15.87 -7.55
N ILE A 98 2.12 -16.81 -8.49
CA ILE A 98 2.87 -16.62 -9.74
C ILE A 98 2.25 -15.49 -10.58
N GLU A 99 0.92 -15.36 -10.57
CA GLU A 99 0.23 -14.29 -11.30
C GLU A 99 0.61 -12.88 -10.80
N GLU A 100 0.90 -12.72 -9.50
CA GLU A 100 1.36 -11.43 -8.94
C GLU A 100 2.78 -11.04 -9.36
N ARG A 101 3.54 -11.96 -9.97
CA ARG A 101 4.88 -11.66 -10.47
C ARG A 101 4.87 -10.73 -11.69
N LYS A 102 3.88 -10.87 -12.59
CA LYS A 102 3.70 -10.00 -13.76
C LYS A 102 3.47 -8.53 -13.37
N PRO A 103 2.49 -8.18 -12.50
CA PRO A 103 2.33 -6.82 -12.03
C PRO A 103 3.55 -6.37 -11.21
N GLY A 104 4.18 -7.26 -10.44
CA GLY A 104 5.44 -6.96 -9.75
C GLY A 104 6.51 -6.40 -10.69
N TRP A 105 6.77 -7.07 -11.82
CA TRP A 105 7.74 -6.59 -12.82
C TRP A 105 7.34 -5.24 -13.43
N TRP A 106 6.06 -5.07 -13.78
CA TRP A 106 5.57 -3.78 -14.29
C TRP A 106 5.71 -2.65 -13.28
N LEU A 107 5.49 -2.93 -11.99
CA LEU A 107 5.70 -1.97 -10.91
C LEU A 107 7.17 -1.62 -10.73
N LEU A 108 8.07 -2.61 -10.82
CA LEU A 108 9.50 -2.37 -10.74
C LEU A 108 9.98 -1.49 -11.90
N ILE A 109 9.54 -1.78 -13.13
CA ILE A 109 9.84 -0.95 -14.31
C ILE A 109 9.26 0.46 -14.11
N GLY A 110 8.00 0.57 -13.68
CA GLY A 110 7.36 1.85 -13.41
C GLY A 110 8.12 2.67 -12.37
N LEU A 111 8.60 2.04 -11.29
CA LEU A 111 9.40 2.69 -10.26
C LEU A 111 10.75 3.18 -10.80
N ILE A 112 11.45 2.35 -11.59
CA ILE A 112 12.74 2.69 -12.19
C ILE A 112 12.60 3.85 -13.18
N VAL A 113 11.55 3.85 -14.01
CA VAL A 113 11.28 4.93 -14.97
C VAL A 113 10.82 6.21 -14.26
N PHE A 114 10.04 6.08 -13.19
CA PHE A 114 9.50 7.22 -12.45
C PHE A 114 10.53 7.89 -11.54
N LEU A 115 11.53 7.16 -11.03
CA LEU A 115 12.56 7.71 -10.12
C LEU A 115 13.35 8.89 -10.73
N PRO A 116 13.87 8.83 -11.96
CA PRO A 116 14.51 9.97 -12.63
C PRO A 116 13.55 11.11 -12.97
N ALA A 117 12.27 10.80 -13.20
CA ALA A 117 11.26 11.83 -13.42
C ALA A 117 10.96 12.60 -12.12
N LEU A 118 10.91 11.90 -10.98
CA LEU A 118 10.76 12.51 -9.67
C LEU A 118 11.96 13.42 -9.33
N SER A 119 13.20 12.98 -9.63
CA SER A 119 14.39 13.81 -9.36
C SER A 119 14.46 15.09 -10.19
N GLN A 120 13.79 15.12 -11.34
CA GLN A 120 13.76 16.29 -12.22
C GLN A 120 12.53 17.18 -11.98
N ALA A 121 11.40 16.58 -11.60
CA ALA A 121 10.13 17.28 -11.46
C ALA A 121 9.84 17.77 -10.03
N ALA A 122 10.44 17.16 -9.00
CA ALA A 122 10.23 17.53 -7.61
C ALA A 122 11.48 18.16 -7.00
N ASP A 123 11.31 19.28 -6.29
CA ASP A 123 12.28 19.70 -5.30
C ASP A 123 12.43 18.56 -4.28
N VAL A 124 13.65 18.07 -4.10
CA VAL A 124 14.00 17.01 -3.14
C VAL A 124 13.44 17.31 -1.74
N ARG A 125 13.35 18.58 -1.34
CA ARG A 125 12.76 18.99 -0.06
C ARG A 125 11.25 18.71 -0.04
N GLY A 126 10.54 19.02 -1.12
CA GLY A 126 9.11 18.73 -1.26
C GLY A 126 8.82 17.24 -1.27
N ALA A 127 9.65 16.45 -1.96
CA ALA A 127 9.55 14.99 -1.97
C ALA A 127 9.74 14.39 -0.56
N LEU A 128 10.74 14.88 0.19
CA LEU A 128 10.97 14.46 1.58
C LEU A 128 9.81 14.84 2.50
N ILE A 129 9.29 16.07 2.39
CA ILE A 129 8.13 16.53 3.16
C ILE A 129 6.92 15.62 2.89
N SER A 130 6.69 15.25 1.62
CA SER A 130 5.61 14.34 1.26
C SER A 130 5.78 12.94 1.83
N PHE A 131 7.00 12.41 1.80
CA PHE A 131 7.29 11.11 2.35
C PHE A 131 7.02 11.13 3.87
N VAL A 132 7.54 12.14 4.57
CA VAL A 132 7.30 12.30 6.01
C VAL A 132 5.82 12.49 6.31
N ALA A 133 5.11 13.34 5.57
CA ALA A 133 3.68 13.56 5.74
C ALA A 133 2.86 12.29 5.51
N PHE A 134 3.21 11.50 4.48
CA PHE A 134 2.56 10.23 4.20
C PHE A 134 2.72 9.24 5.36
N PHE A 135 3.96 9.01 5.83
CA PHE A 135 4.21 8.12 6.95
C PHE A 135 3.62 8.65 8.26
N PHE A 136 3.59 9.96 8.45
CA PHE A 136 2.95 10.58 9.61
C PHE A 136 1.43 10.35 9.61
N VAL A 137 0.75 10.61 8.49
CA VAL A 137 -0.70 10.37 8.35
C VAL A 137 -1.02 8.88 8.51
N TRP A 138 -0.20 8.01 7.91
CA TRP A 138 -0.35 6.56 8.07
C TRP A 138 -0.16 6.14 9.53
N TYR A 139 0.86 6.66 10.21
CA TYR A 139 1.08 6.38 11.61
C TYR A 139 -0.07 6.88 12.50
N VAL A 140 -0.58 8.09 12.26
CA VAL A 140 -1.72 8.65 13.00
C VAL A 140 -2.98 7.81 12.78
N THR A 141 -3.28 7.42 11.55
CA THR A 141 -4.44 6.55 11.26
C THR A 141 -4.31 5.17 11.90
N TYR A 142 -3.08 4.64 11.98
CA TYR A 142 -2.77 3.43 12.74
C TYR A 142 -2.94 3.63 14.25
N ALA A 143 -2.44 4.72 14.82
CA ALA A 143 -2.58 5.01 16.24
C ALA A 143 -4.05 5.15 16.66
N SER A 144 -4.90 5.67 15.77
CA SER A 144 -6.35 5.75 16.00
C SER A 144 -7.05 4.39 15.87
N ASN A 145 -6.55 3.48 15.04
CA ASN A 145 -7.15 2.16 14.79
C ASN A 145 -6.09 1.05 14.75
N PRO A 146 -5.49 0.70 15.90
CA PRO A 146 -4.37 -0.24 15.93
C PRO A 146 -4.81 -1.69 15.69
N GLU A 147 -6.06 -2.03 16.01
CA GLU A 147 -6.60 -3.38 15.83
C GLU A 147 -6.89 -3.66 14.35
N PRO A 148 -6.29 -4.72 13.76
CA PRO A 148 -6.64 -5.14 12.42
C PRO A 148 -8.04 -5.78 12.38
N PRO A 149 -8.72 -5.77 11.23
CA PRO A 149 -9.93 -6.56 11.03
C PRO A 149 -9.64 -8.06 11.27
N ALA A 150 -10.61 -8.77 11.84
CA ALA A 150 -10.46 -10.16 12.31
C ALA A 150 -10.05 -11.13 11.20
N ASP A 151 -10.52 -10.90 9.96
CA ASP A 151 -10.07 -11.63 8.79
C ASP A 151 -9.91 -10.68 7.58
N PRO A 152 -8.69 -10.44 7.09
CA PRO A 152 -8.46 -9.67 5.86
C PRO A 152 -9.08 -10.31 4.61
N ASN A 153 -9.36 -11.61 4.65
CA ASN A 153 -9.98 -12.40 3.60
C ASN A 153 -11.46 -12.71 3.88
N GLY A 154 -11.98 -12.18 4.98
CA GLY A 154 -13.34 -12.44 5.45
C GLY A 154 -14.38 -11.87 4.50
N ASN A 155 -15.61 -12.34 4.64
CA ASN A 155 -16.73 -11.83 3.86
C ASN A 155 -17.28 -10.49 4.40
N ASP A 156 -16.77 -10.05 5.54
CA ASP A 156 -17.14 -8.85 6.31
C ASP A 156 -16.39 -7.58 5.87
N LEU A 157 -15.84 -7.56 4.65
CA LEU A 157 -15.23 -6.35 4.11
C LEU A 157 -16.28 -5.22 4.02
N VAL A 158 -16.08 -4.15 4.78
CA VAL A 158 -17.03 -3.02 4.90
C VAL A 158 -17.32 -2.39 3.53
N TRP A 159 -16.35 -2.50 2.61
CA TRP A 159 -16.41 -1.92 1.28
C TRP A 159 -16.62 -2.96 0.15
N ARG A 160 -17.18 -4.14 0.46
CA ARG A 160 -17.52 -5.21 -0.51
C ARG A 160 -18.89 -5.04 -1.22
N GLY A 161 -19.54 -3.88 -1.06
CA GLY A 161 -20.87 -3.57 -1.62
C GLY A 161 -20.84 -2.75 -2.90
#